data_AF-A0A7X7K774-F1
#
_entry.id   AF-A0A7X7K774-F1
#
_cell.length_a   1.000
_cell.length_b   1.000
_cell.length_c   1.000
_cell.angle_alpha   90.00
_cell.angle_beta   90.00
_cell.angle_gamma   90.00
#
_symmetry.space_group_name_H-M   'P 1'
#
loop_
_entity.id
_entity.type
_entity.pdbx_description
1 polymer ?
#
loop_
_entity_poly.entity_id
_entity_poly.type
_entity_poly.pdbx_seq_one_letter_code
_entity_poly.pdbx_strand_id
1 'polypeptide(L)'
;MHGGDGGTWGETPPRFDARRAAAERPHPARLPVIQEPSPAWLNRYGWLLAVSPAVLVALAIMGLDIESWPVRGAYLVVFLGLAVLDARVLRTAGYQSVTAFWALVPVPVMYLVHRTRVGRQSWLVPVLWAIVAAGAFVYGMVTADGEEAEVAESMAVGSIVERGVEDAYQSAGRGGVAVDCPEVMWGAVGEVFECAASEGGTSWTVEIVLGADDAWTWREAS
;
A
#
# COMPACT_ATOMS: atom_id res chain seq x y z
N MET A 1 103.76 16.04 -21.26
CA MET A 1 102.67 16.92 -20.81
C MET A 1 101.44 16.62 -21.64
N HIS A 2 100.32 16.49 -20.94
CA HIS A 2 98.99 16.09 -21.43
C HIS A 2 98.38 17.08 -22.43
N GLY A 3 97.41 16.61 -23.22
CA GLY A 3 96.45 17.44 -23.94
C GLY A 3 95.62 16.62 -24.93
N GLY A 4 94.66 15.85 -24.41
CA GLY A 4 93.67 15.14 -25.22
C GLY A 4 92.39 15.97 -25.32
N ASP A 5 91.92 16.21 -26.55
CA ASP A 5 90.66 16.90 -26.80
C ASP A 5 89.53 15.88 -27.04
N GLY A 6 88.78 15.70 -25.95
CA GLY A 6 87.34 15.56 -25.83
C GLY A 6 86.50 15.25 -27.07
N GLY A 7 86.04 14.01 -27.15
CA GLY A 7 84.87 13.63 -27.93
C GLY A 7 83.58 14.21 -27.33
N THR A 8 82.72 14.74 -28.20
CA THR A 8 81.32 15.07 -27.91
C THR A 8 80.42 13.97 -28.46
N TRP A 9 80.33 12.86 -27.72
CA TRP A 9 79.30 11.83 -27.92
C TRP A 9 78.50 11.75 -26.64
N GLY A 10 77.35 12.41 -26.60
CA GLY A 10 76.53 12.43 -25.39
C GLY A 10 75.23 13.20 -25.48
N GLU A 11 74.61 13.35 -26.67
CA GLU A 11 73.19 13.67 -26.71
C GLU A 11 72.40 12.41 -26.34
N THR A 12 72.07 12.28 -25.06
CA THR A 12 71.06 11.33 -24.58
C THR A 12 69.77 11.54 -25.37
N PRO A 13 69.22 10.52 -26.05
CA PRO A 13 67.96 10.67 -26.75
C PRO A 13 66.84 11.03 -25.75
N PRO A 14 65.84 11.82 -26.17
CA PRO A 14 64.74 12.22 -25.30
C PRO A 14 64.06 10.97 -24.73
N ARG A 15 63.97 10.90 -23.41
CA ARG A 15 63.25 9.83 -22.71
C ARG A 15 61.78 9.90 -23.14
N PHE A 16 61.38 8.96 -23.97
CA PHE A 16 59.98 8.76 -24.33
C PHE A 16 59.23 8.35 -23.04
N ASP A 17 58.45 9.28 -22.49
CA ASP A 17 57.63 9.03 -21.30
C ASP A 17 56.53 8.02 -21.65
N ALA A 18 56.83 6.74 -21.47
CA ALA A 18 55.89 5.63 -21.69
C ALA A 18 54.57 5.79 -20.90
N ARG A 19 54.58 6.60 -19.83
CA ARG A 19 53.39 6.96 -19.06
C ARG A 19 52.43 7.86 -19.84
N ARG A 20 52.92 8.75 -20.70
CA ARG A 20 52.09 9.65 -21.52
C ARG A 20 51.41 8.89 -22.66
N ALA A 21 52.15 8.00 -23.32
CA ALA A 21 51.62 7.11 -24.37
C ALA A 21 50.58 6.09 -23.85
N ALA A 22 50.61 5.74 -22.56
CA ALA A 22 49.60 4.88 -21.94
C ALA A 22 48.29 5.63 -21.61
N ALA A 23 48.36 6.93 -21.36
CA ALA A 23 47.19 7.76 -21.03
C ALA A 23 46.36 8.15 -22.26
N GLU A 24 46.96 8.14 -23.46
CA GLU A 24 46.30 8.47 -24.72
C GLU A 24 45.74 7.26 -25.46
N ARG A 25 45.78 6.05 -24.88
CA ARG A 25 45.11 4.91 -25.50
C ARG A 25 43.61 5.22 -25.53
N PRO A 26 42.98 5.36 -26.71
CA PRO A 26 41.55 5.54 -26.79
C PRO A 26 40.93 4.31 -26.11
N HIS A 27 40.23 4.53 -25.00
CA HIS A 27 39.49 3.47 -24.34
C HIS A 27 38.64 2.80 -25.43
N PRO A 28 38.81 1.49 -25.70
CA PRO A 28 38.04 0.83 -26.72
C PRO A 28 36.58 1.11 -26.40
N ALA A 29 35.88 1.76 -27.34
CA ALA A 29 34.46 2.02 -27.23
C ALA A 29 33.83 0.70 -26.85
N ARG A 30 33.32 0.59 -25.62
CA ARG A 30 32.67 -0.63 -25.14
C ARG A 30 31.51 -0.84 -26.08
N LEU A 31 31.65 -1.78 -27.01
CA LEU A 31 30.56 -2.20 -27.87
C LEU A 31 29.41 -2.60 -26.94
N PRO A 32 28.17 -2.17 -27.23
CA PRO A 32 27.03 -2.60 -26.42
C PRO A 32 27.03 -4.12 -26.44
N VAL A 33 27.21 -4.73 -25.27
CA VAL A 33 27.09 -6.18 -25.11
C VAL A 33 25.66 -6.50 -25.53
N ILE A 34 25.52 -7.12 -26.71
CA ILE A 34 24.23 -7.62 -27.19
C ILE A 34 23.80 -8.62 -26.13
N GLN A 35 22.81 -8.24 -25.31
CA GLN A 35 22.28 -9.10 -24.27
C GLN A 35 21.60 -10.27 -24.97
N GLU A 36 22.19 -11.45 -24.83
CA GLU A 36 21.47 -12.67 -25.20
C GLU A 36 20.17 -12.71 -24.38
N PRO A 37 19.01 -12.92 -25.03
CA PRO A 37 17.74 -12.92 -24.33
C PRO A 37 17.78 -13.98 -23.23
N SER A 38 17.63 -13.53 -21.98
CA SER A 38 17.51 -14.45 -20.84
C SER A 38 16.42 -15.47 -21.14
N PRO A 39 16.64 -16.77 -20.97
CA PRO A 39 15.65 -17.78 -21.33
C PRO A 39 14.34 -17.52 -20.57
N ALA A 40 13.21 -17.58 -21.28
CA ALA A 40 11.91 -17.09 -20.81
C ALA A 40 11.46 -17.70 -19.45
N TRP A 41 11.94 -18.90 -19.11
CA TRP A 41 11.64 -19.57 -17.85
C TRP A 41 12.20 -18.83 -16.61
N LEU A 42 13.29 -18.08 -16.75
CA LEU A 42 13.89 -17.29 -15.66
C LEU A 42 13.04 -16.08 -15.25
N ASN A 43 12.05 -15.69 -16.06
CA ASN A 43 11.20 -14.53 -15.80
C ASN A 43 9.83 -14.90 -15.23
N ARG A 44 9.48 -16.20 -15.16
CA ARG A 44 8.13 -16.66 -14.77
C ARG A 44 7.70 -16.12 -13.41
N TYR A 45 8.53 -16.31 -12.38
CA TYR A 45 8.22 -15.85 -11.03
C TYR A 45 8.28 -14.33 -10.91
N GLY A 46 9.18 -13.67 -11.64
CA GLY A 46 9.19 -12.22 -11.80
C GLY A 46 7.89 -11.64 -12.31
N TRP A 47 7.29 -12.25 -13.34
CA TRP A 47 6.00 -11.83 -13.88
C TRP A 47 4.87 -12.04 -12.87
N LEU A 48 4.86 -13.17 -12.16
CA LEU A 48 3.87 -13.42 -11.10
C LEU A 48 3.97 -12.38 -9.98
N LEU A 49 5.18 -12.03 -9.55
CA LEU A 49 5.41 -10.96 -8.58
C LEU A 49 5.01 -9.58 -9.10
N ALA A 50 5.21 -9.31 -10.40
CA ALA A 50 4.81 -8.05 -11.01
C ALA A 50 3.29 -7.86 -11.07
N VAL A 51 2.55 -8.95 -11.31
CA VAL A 51 1.08 -8.95 -11.42
C VAL A 51 0.40 -9.09 -10.05
N SER A 52 1.13 -9.45 -9.00
CA SER A 52 0.53 -9.72 -7.68
C SER A 52 -0.36 -8.60 -7.11
N PRO A 53 -0.07 -7.29 -7.30
CA PRO A 53 -0.98 -6.26 -6.80
C PRO A 53 -2.32 -6.23 -7.57
N ALA A 54 -2.36 -6.67 -8.83
CA ALA A 54 -3.61 -6.80 -9.60
C ALA A 54 -4.52 -7.89 -9.00
N VAL A 55 -3.93 -8.93 -8.38
CA VAL A 55 -4.70 -9.97 -7.69
C VAL A 55 -5.43 -9.36 -6.50
N LEU A 56 -4.79 -8.48 -5.72
CA LEU A 56 -5.46 -7.78 -4.62
C LEU A 56 -6.63 -6.92 -5.12
N VAL A 57 -6.44 -6.17 -6.21
CA VAL A 57 -7.53 -5.39 -6.82
C VAL A 57 -8.66 -6.30 -7.30
N ALA A 58 -8.36 -7.43 -7.93
CA ALA A 58 -9.37 -8.37 -8.38
C ALA A 58 -10.18 -8.95 -7.21
N LEU A 59 -9.52 -9.27 -6.08
CA LEU A 59 -10.21 -9.71 -4.86
C LEU A 59 -11.11 -8.61 -4.30
N ALA A 60 -10.66 -7.35 -4.35
CA ALA A 60 -11.47 -6.17 -3.98
C ALA A 60 -12.78 -6.11 -4.76
N ILE A 61 -12.66 -6.19 -6.09
CA ILE A 61 -13.80 -6.08 -7.01
C ILE A 61 -14.78 -7.24 -6.81
N MET A 62 -14.31 -8.40 -6.37
CA MET A 62 -15.16 -9.55 -6.03
C MET A 62 -15.89 -9.41 -4.68
N GLY A 63 -15.71 -8.29 -3.96
CA GLY A 63 -16.32 -8.06 -2.66
C GLY A 63 -15.72 -8.92 -1.54
N LEU A 64 -14.50 -9.44 -1.74
CA LEU A 64 -13.79 -10.15 -0.68
C LEU A 64 -13.18 -9.13 0.28
N ASP A 65 -13.37 -9.36 1.57
CA ASP A 65 -12.77 -8.55 2.63
C ASP A 65 -11.24 -8.69 2.64
N ILE A 66 -10.59 -7.84 1.85
CA ILE A 66 -9.13 -7.70 1.77
C ILE A 66 -8.56 -6.96 2.96
N GLU A 67 -9.41 -6.34 3.78
CA GLU A 67 -9.00 -5.66 5.00
C GLU A 67 -8.73 -6.65 6.12
N SER A 68 -9.40 -7.80 6.06
CA SER A 68 -9.18 -8.91 6.97
C SER A 68 -7.68 -9.29 7.04
N TRP A 69 -7.18 -9.34 8.28
CA TRP A 69 -5.82 -9.75 8.57
C TRP A 69 -5.43 -11.12 7.94
N PRO A 70 -6.33 -12.12 7.81
CA PRO A 70 -5.96 -13.40 7.19
C PRO A 70 -5.67 -13.27 5.70
N VAL A 71 -6.42 -12.45 4.95
CA VAL A 71 -6.22 -12.26 3.51
C VAL A 71 -4.90 -11.53 3.25
N ARG A 72 -4.62 -10.47 4.02
CA ARG A 72 -3.34 -9.75 3.95
C ARG A 72 -2.16 -10.66 4.31
N GLY A 73 -2.31 -11.46 5.37
CA GLY A 73 -1.33 -12.45 5.79
C GLY A 73 -1.05 -13.51 4.73
N ALA A 74 -2.11 -14.10 4.15
CA ALA A 74 -2.01 -15.09 3.09
C ALA A 74 -1.32 -14.52 1.84
N TYR A 75 -1.70 -13.31 1.42
CA TYR A 75 -1.05 -12.62 0.30
C TYR A 75 0.45 -12.42 0.56
N LEU A 76 0.82 -11.96 1.75
CA LEU A 76 2.22 -11.73 2.12
C LEU A 76 3.02 -13.04 2.12
N VAL A 77 2.45 -14.13 2.64
CA VAL A 77 3.08 -15.46 2.61
C VAL A 77 3.30 -15.95 1.17
N VAL A 78 2.29 -15.82 0.31
CA VAL A 78 2.39 -16.20 -1.11
C VAL A 78 3.43 -15.34 -1.83
N PHE A 79 3.42 -14.03 -1.60
CA PHE A 79 4.36 -13.09 -2.20
C PHE A 79 5.82 -13.42 -1.80
N LEU A 80 6.07 -13.63 -0.51
CA LEU A 80 7.40 -14.02 -0.02
C LEU A 80 7.81 -15.39 -0.54
N GLY A 81 6.89 -16.35 -0.61
CA GLY A 81 7.12 -17.66 -1.22
C GLY A 81 7.59 -17.55 -2.67
N LEU A 82 6.91 -16.73 -3.48
CA LEU A 82 7.29 -16.45 -4.87
C LEU A 82 8.65 -15.76 -4.97
N ALA A 83 8.95 -14.78 -4.10
CA ALA A 83 10.25 -14.09 -4.08
C ALA A 83 11.41 -15.03 -3.70
N VAL A 84 11.18 -15.97 -2.77
CA VAL A 84 12.16 -16.98 -2.40
C VAL A 84 12.40 -17.97 -3.55
N LEU A 85 11.33 -18.41 -4.22
CA LEU A 85 11.43 -19.30 -5.39
C LEU A 85 12.16 -18.62 -6.57
N ASP A 86 11.83 -17.36 -6.89
CA ASP A 86 12.53 -16.58 -7.93
C ASP A 86 14.03 -16.42 -7.59
N ALA A 87 14.36 -16.07 -6.34
CA ALA A 87 15.75 -15.95 -5.91
C ALA A 87 16.51 -17.30 -5.99
N ARG A 88 15.87 -18.42 -5.62
CA ARG A 88 16.48 -19.76 -5.74
C ARG A 88 16.76 -20.09 -7.20
N VAL A 89 15.80 -19.86 -8.10
CA VAL A 89 15.94 -20.09 -9.54
C VAL A 89 17.06 -19.24 -10.14
N LEU A 90 17.14 -17.96 -9.78
CA LEU A 90 18.21 -17.08 -10.25
C LEU A 90 19.59 -17.52 -9.73
N ARG A 91 19.69 -17.97 -8.48
CA ARG A 91 20.94 -18.52 -7.95
C ARG A 91 21.36 -19.80 -8.66
N THR A 92 20.43 -20.70 -8.98
CA THR A 92 20.74 -21.91 -9.76
C THR A 92 21.23 -21.61 -11.17
N ALA A 93 20.84 -20.46 -11.74
CA ALA A 93 21.31 -19.97 -13.03
C ALA A 93 22.63 -19.18 -12.95
N GLY A 94 23.26 -19.08 -11.77
CA GLY A 94 24.55 -18.40 -11.57
C GLY A 94 24.47 -16.99 -10.99
N TYR A 95 23.27 -16.44 -10.76
CA TYR A 95 23.10 -15.08 -10.20
C TYR A 95 23.13 -15.11 -8.65
N GLN A 96 24.31 -15.33 -8.07
CA GLN A 96 24.46 -15.55 -6.62
C GLN A 96 24.14 -14.33 -5.75
N SER A 97 24.26 -13.12 -6.28
CA SER A 97 24.00 -11.88 -5.54
C SER A 97 22.50 -11.57 -5.36
N VAL A 98 21.58 -12.31 -6.01
CA VAL A 98 20.14 -12.09 -5.84
C VAL A 98 19.69 -12.59 -4.47
N THR A 99 19.25 -11.66 -3.63
CA THR A 99 18.73 -11.93 -2.28
C THR A 99 17.24 -11.63 -2.20
N ALA A 100 16.45 -12.61 -1.72
CA ALA A 100 15.03 -12.44 -1.45
C ALA A 100 14.75 -11.46 -0.28
N PHE A 101 15.79 -11.13 0.50
CA PHE A 101 15.70 -10.14 1.58
C PHE A 101 15.16 -8.78 1.10
N TRP A 102 15.47 -8.39 -0.14
CA TRP A 102 14.93 -7.15 -0.72
C TRP A 102 13.40 -7.15 -0.91
N ALA A 103 12.73 -8.30 -0.80
CA ALA A 103 11.28 -8.38 -0.80
C ALA A 103 10.65 -8.07 0.57
N LEU A 104 11.44 -8.10 1.65
CA LEU A 104 11.01 -7.74 3.02
C LEU A 104 11.22 -6.25 3.33
N VAL A 105 12.15 -5.60 2.64
CA VAL A 105 12.50 -4.18 2.80
C VAL A 105 11.54 -3.37 1.91
N PRO A 106 10.95 -2.26 2.40
CA PRO A 106 9.49 -2.01 2.37
C PRO A 106 8.84 -1.75 1.00
N VAL A 107 9.54 -2.01 -0.10
CA VAL A 107 8.98 -1.90 -1.44
C VAL A 107 9.35 -3.13 -2.25
N PRO A 108 8.38 -4.03 -2.56
CA PRO A 108 8.51 -5.12 -3.53
C PRO A 108 9.24 -4.74 -4.83
N VAL A 109 9.09 -3.49 -5.26
CA VAL A 109 9.79 -2.92 -6.43
C VAL A 109 11.31 -2.98 -6.28
N MET A 110 11.87 -2.83 -5.08
CA MET A 110 13.32 -2.83 -4.86
C MET A 110 13.90 -4.20 -5.18
N TYR A 111 13.20 -5.28 -4.82
CA TYR A 111 13.56 -6.63 -5.25
C TYR A 111 13.51 -6.76 -6.77
N LEU A 112 12.45 -6.27 -7.42
CA LEU A 112 12.30 -6.32 -8.88
C LEU A 112 13.37 -5.50 -9.64
N VAL A 113 13.77 -4.36 -9.09
CA VAL A 113 14.87 -3.52 -9.62
C VAL A 113 16.22 -4.18 -9.39
N HIS A 114 16.44 -4.75 -8.21
CA HIS A 114 17.68 -5.45 -7.89
C HIS A 114 17.88 -6.67 -8.80
N ARG A 115 16.86 -7.52 -8.98
CA ARG A 115 16.93 -8.69 -9.88
C ARG A 115 17.12 -8.29 -11.34
N THR A 116 16.49 -7.22 -11.82
CA THR A 116 16.68 -6.76 -13.20
C THR A 116 18.09 -6.23 -13.43
N ARG A 117 18.65 -5.48 -12.47
CA ARG A 117 20.04 -5.01 -12.54
C ARG A 117 21.06 -6.15 -12.50
N VAL A 118 20.92 -7.08 -11.56
CA VAL A 118 21.86 -8.20 -11.38
C VAL A 118 21.72 -9.24 -12.49
N GLY A 119 20.48 -9.61 -12.83
CA GLY A 119 20.16 -10.61 -13.83
C GLY A 119 20.26 -10.11 -15.27
N ARG A 120 20.48 -8.80 -15.48
CA ARG A 120 20.37 -8.11 -16.79
C ARG A 120 19.07 -8.48 -17.52
N GLN A 121 17.99 -8.65 -16.75
CA GLN A 121 16.68 -9.03 -17.26
C GLN A 121 15.92 -7.82 -17.79
N SER A 122 14.80 -8.09 -18.46
CA SER A 122 13.93 -7.05 -19.01
C SER A 122 13.44 -6.07 -17.95
N TRP A 123 13.62 -4.78 -18.21
CA TRP A 123 13.08 -3.69 -17.39
C TRP A 123 11.54 -3.63 -17.38
N LEU A 124 10.88 -4.42 -18.25
CA LEU A 124 9.42 -4.48 -18.30
C LEU A 124 8.80 -5.03 -17.01
N VAL A 125 9.50 -5.89 -16.26
CA VAL A 125 8.96 -6.49 -15.03
C VAL A 125 8.73 -5.45 -13.92
N PRO A 126 9.73 -4.63 -13.51
CA PRO A 126 9.50 -3.58 -12.51
C PRO A 126 8.55 -2.48 -13.02
N VAL A 127 8.57 -2.16 -14.32
CA VAL A 127 7.62 -1.19 -14.90
C VAL A 127 6.18 -1.69 -14.82
N LEU A 128 5.94 -2.96 -15.15
CA LEU A 128 4.61 -3.55 -15.04
C LEU A 128 4.11 -3.51 -13.59
N TRP A 129 4.95 -3.89 -12.62
CA TRP A 129 4.60 -3.81 -11.21
C TRP A 129 4.20 -2.38 -10.81
N ALA A 130 4.96 -1.37 -11.25
CA ALA A 130 4.66 0.03 -10.93
C ALA A 130 3.33 0.49 -11.53
N ILE A 131 3.03 0.11 -12.78
CA ILE A 131 1.74 0.43 -13.43
C ILE A 131 0.59 -0.23 -12.66
N VAL A 132 0.73 -1.50 -12.31
CA VAL A 132 -0.30 -2.26 -11.60
C VAL A 132 -0.50 -1.71 -10.18
N ALA A 133 0.58 -1.39 -9.47
CA ALA A 133 0.51 -0.81 -8.13
C ALA A 133 -0.10 0.60 -8.15
N ALA A 134 0.22 1.43 -9.14
CA ALA A 134 -0.39 2.74 -9.33
C ALA A 134 -1.90 2.62 -9.62
N GLY A 135 -2.30 1.67 -10.48
CA GLY A 135 -3.71 1.38 -10.74
C GLY A 135 -4.45 0.92 -9.48
N ALA A 136 -3.85 0.04 -8.69
CA ALA A 136 -4.40 -0.41 -7.40
C ALA A 136 -4.55 0.74 -6.39
N PHE A 137 -3.56 1.62 -6.33
CA PHE A 137 -3.59 2.80 -5.46
C PHE A 137 -4.70 3.78 -5.86
N VAL A 138 -4.82 4.08 -7.16
CA VAL A 138 -5.90 4.94 -7.68
C VAL A 138 -7.28 4.32 -7.42
N TYR A 139 -7.42 3.00 -7.61
CA TYR A 139 -8.65 2.30 -7.29
C TYR A 139 -9.02 2.46 -5.80
N GLY A 140 -8.07 2.22 -4.89
CA GLY A 140 -8.29 2.38 -3.45
C GLY A 140 -8.69 3.80 -3.04
N MET A 141 -8.08 4.83 -3.66
CA MET A 141 -8.47 6.22 -3.41
C MET A 141 -9.90 6.50 -3.85
N VAL A 142 -10.30 6.03 -5.03
CA VAL A 142 -11.65 6.25 -5.57
C VAL A 142 -12.72 5.52 -4.76
N THR A 143 -12.42 4.32 -4.23
CA THR A 143 -13.38 3.57 -3.41
C THR A 143 -13.47 4.09 -1.98
N ALA A 144 -12.35 4.54 -1.40
CA ALA A 144 -12.34 5.07 -0.03
C ALA A 144 -13.20 6.34 0.12
N ASP A 145 -13.13 7.25 -0.85
CA ASP A 145 -13.94 8.47 -0.85
C ASP A 145 -15.46 8.17 -0.95
N GLY A 146 -15.83 7.04 -1.55
CA GLY A 146 -17.23 6.59 -1.67
C GLY A 146 -17.78 5.99 -0.38
N GLU A 147 -16.98 5.17 0.31
CA GLU A 147 -17.35 4.57 1.59
C GLU A 147 -17.39 5.62 2.71
N GLU A 148 -16.45 6.57 2.74
CA GLU A 148 -16.49 7.67 3.73
C GLU A 148 -17.70 8.59 3.52
N ALA A 149 -18.15 8.79 2.28
CA ALA A 149 -19.36 9.57 2.00
C ALA A 149 -20.64 8.85 2.47
N GLU A 150 -20.77 7.53 2.23
CA GLU A 150 -21.92 6.75 2.75
C GLU A 150 -21.91 6.64 4.28
N VAL A 151 -20.73 6.51 4.90
CA VAL A 151 -20.60 6.48 6.36
C VAL A 151 -20.86 7.86 6.98
N ALA A 152 -20.38 8.94 6.37
CA ALA A 152 -20.66 10.30 6.84
C ALA A 152 -22.13 10.69 6.65
N GLU A 153 -22.76 10.27 5.55
CA GLU A 153 -24.19 10.50 5.31
C GLU A 153 -25.05 9.67 6.28
N SER A 154 -24.67 8.43 6.60
CA SER A 154 -25.38 7.64 7.63
C SER A 154 -25.14 8.11 9.07
N MET A 155 -23.97 8.69 9.39
CA MET A 155 -23.68 9.26 10.72
C MET A 155 -24.26 10.66 10.92
N ALA A 156 -24.31 11.50 9.89
CA ALA A 156 -24.96 12.83 9.96
C ALA A 156 -26.49 12.72 10.16
N VAL A 157 -27.02 11.53 9.91
CA VAL A 157 -28.43 11.18 9.99
C VAL A 157 -28.80 10.62 11.38
N GLY A 158 -27.92 10.55 12.38
CA GLY A 158 -28.18 9.71 13.56
C GLY A 158 -27.82 10.21 14.95
N SER A 159 -28.07 11.47 15.35
CA SER A 159 -27.96 11.83 16.78
C SER A 159 -29.19 12.56 17.31
N ILE A 160 -29.99 11.88 18.12
CA ILE A 160 -31.02 12.49 18.98
C ILE A 160 -30.45 12.54 20.40
N VAL A 161 -30.24 13.76 20.92
CA VAL A 161 -29.71 13.98 22.26
C VAL A 161 -30.83 13.88 23.29
N GLU A 162 -30.58 13.10 24.34
CA GLU A 162 -31.41 12.75 25.50
C GLU A 162 -32.30 13.88 26.07
N ARG A 163 -31.83 15.14 26.07
CA ARG A 163 -32.52 16.29 26.68
C ARG A 163 -33.96 16.48 26.21
N GLY A 164 -34.27 16.13 24.95
CA GLY A 164 -35.64 16.28 24.44
C GLY A 164 -36.64 15.33 25.10
N VAL A 165 -36.20 14.12 25.47
CA VAL A 165 -37.06 13.03 25.98
C VAL A 165 -37.56 13.32 27.39
N GLU A 166 -36.65 13.79 28.25
CA GLU A 166 -36.96 14.09 29.64
C GLU A 166 -37.94 15.28 29.79
N ASP A 167 -37.70 16.37 29.05
CA ASP A 167 -38.56 17.56 29.06
C ASP A 167 -40.00 17.23 28.60
N ALA A 168 -40.12 16.37 27.59
CA ALA A 168 -41.41 15.95 27.06
C ALA A 168 -42.15 14.99 28.01
N TYR A 169 -41.46 14.07 28.69
CA TYR A 169 -42.06 13.22 29.73
C TYR A 169 -42.69 14.05 30.85
N GLN A 170 -41.95 15.05 31.32
CA GLN A 170 -42.41 15.95 32.37
C GLN A 170 -43.62 16.77 31.89
N SER A 171 -43.62 17.21 30.63
CA SER A 171 -44.74 17.95 30.02
C SER A 171 -46.01 17.10 29.80
N ALA A 172 -45.87 15.78 29.64
CA ALA A 172 -46.98 14.83 29.50
C ALA A 172 -47.75 14.57 30.81
N GLY A 173 -47.47 15.34 31.87
CA GLY A 173 -48.18 15.25 33.15
C GLY A 173 -47.72 14.10 34.04
N ARG A 174 -46.62 13.41 33.70
CA ARG A 174 -46.02 12.33 34.49
C ARG A 174 -44.98 12.85 35.49
N GLY A 175 -45.26 14.02 36.08
CA GLY A 175 -44.35 14.70 36.99
C GLY A 175 -44.04 13.86 38.24
N GLY A 176 -42.76 13.62 38.50
CA GLY A 176 -42.27 12.94 39.71
C GLY A 176 -41.48 11.65 39.47
N VAL A 177 -41.42 11.15 38.24
CA VAL A 177 -40.61 9.97 37.88
C VAL A 177 -39.53 10.41 36.89
N ALA A 178 -38.25 10.19 37.24
CA ALA A 178 -37.16 10.41 36.31
C ALA A 178 -37.11 9.23 35.32
N VAL A 179 -36.96 9.55 34.03
CA VAL A 179 -36.77 8.54 32.99
C VAL A 179 -35.28 8.52 32.67
N ASP A 180 -34.67 7.36 32.85
CA ASP A 180 -33.29 7.08 32.50
C ASP A 180 -33.27 6.52 31.07
N CYS A 181 -33.00 7.40 30.11
CA CYS A 181 -32.75 7.03 28.72
C CYS A 181 -31.24 6.98 28.48
N PRO A 182 -30.74 6.18 27.53
CA PRO A 182 -29.34 6.27 27.13
C PRO A 182 -29.00 7.69 26.66
N GLU A 183 -27.88 8.25 27.15
CA GLU A 183 -27.43 9.63 26.81
C GLU A 183 -27.32 9.88 25.30
N VAL A 184 -27.07 8.79 24.55
CA VAL A 184 -27.06 8.81 23.09
C VAL A 184 -27.83 7.59 22.58
N MET A 185 -28.93 7.83 21.87
CA MET A 185 -29.69 6.79 21.17
C MET A 185 -29.32 6.81 19.69
N TRP A 186 -28.83 5.68 19.19
CA TRP A 186 -28.48 5.47 17.80
C TRP A 186 -29.46 4.46 17.21
N GLY A 187 -30.25 4.89 16.23
CA GLY A 187 -31.16 3.98 15.53
C GLY A 187 -31.73 4.55 14.26
N ALA A 188 -32.33 3.69 13.44
CA ALA A 188 -33.02 4.08 12.21
C ALA A 188 -34.43 4.63 12.50
N VAL A 189 -35.01 5.40 11.56
CA VAL A 189 -36.42 5.80 11.63
C VAL A 189 -37.30 4.55 11.75
N GLY A 190 -38.15 4.50 12.77
CA GLY A 190 -38.99 3.35 13.12
C GLY A 190 -38.38 2.40 14.14
N GLU A 191 -37.11 2.58 14.54
CA GLU A 191 -36.53 1.84 15.66
C GLU A 191 -37.04 2.37 17.00
N VAL A 192 -37.12 1.43 17.94
CA VAL A 192 -37.80 1.61 19.21
C VAL A 192 -36.82 1.36 20.35
N PHE A 193 -36.75 2.29 21.29
CA PHE A 193 -35.90 2.24 22.47
C PHE A 193 -36.77 2.20 23.72
N GLU A 194 -36.35 1.41 24.70
CA GLU A 194 -37.00 1.32 26.00
C GLU A 194 -36.18 2.12 27.02
N CYS A 195 -36.76 3.20 27.55
CA CYS A 195 -36.20 3.95 28.66
C CYS A 195 -36.75 3.43 29.99
N ALA A 196 -35.87 3.30 30.98
CA ALA A 196 -36.24 2.80 32.29
C ALA A 196 -36.73 3.94 33.18
N ALA A 197 -37.86 3.75 33.87
CA ALA A 197 -38.27 4.68 34.93
C ALA A 197 -37.49 4.39 36.22
N SER A 198 -37.01 5.45 36.88
CA SER A 198 -36.24 5.36 38.12
C SER A 198 -37.03 4.78 39.30
N GLU A 199 -38.37 4.89 39.29
CA GLU A 199 -39.25 4.31 40.32
C GLU A 199 -40.57 3.79 39.72
N GLY A 200 -41.01 2.60 40.16
CA GLY A 200 -42.39 2.14 39.93
C GLY A 200 -42.64 1.22 38.72
N GLY A 201 -41.61 0.78 38.00
CA GLY A 201 -41.73 -0.34 37.04
C GLY A 201 -42.56 -0.06 35.79
N THR A 202 -42.68 1.20 35.37
CA THR A 202 -43.27 1.56 34.08
C THR A 202 -42.14 1.92 33.12
N SER A 203 -41.88 1.08 32.12
CA SER A 203 -40.96 1.44 31.05
C SER A 203 -41.64 2.42 30.08
N TRP A 204 -40.82 3.25 29.43
CA TRP A 204 -41.31 4.14 28.38
C TRP A 204 -40.63 3.80 27.07
N THR A 205 -41.46 3.49 26.09
CA THR A 205 -41.01 3.08 24.77
C THR A 205 -41.08 4.27 23.82
N VAL A 206 -39.95 4.63 23.21
CA VAL A 206 -39.83 5.75 22.27
C VAL A 206 -39.43 5.24 20.89
N GLU A 207 -40.08 5.75 19.85
CA GLU A 207 -39.80 5.46 18.44
C GLU A 207 -39.09 6.65 17.80
N ILE A 208 -38.03 6.39 17.03
CA ILE A 208 -37.35 7.41 16.23
C ILE A 208 -38.20 7.76 15.00
N VAL A 209 -38.47 9.05 14.80
CA VAL A 209 -39.25 9.55 13.66
C VAL A 209 -38.59 10.76 13.00
N LEU A 210 -38.92 10.99 11.74
CA LEU A 210 -38.49 12.19 11.02
C LEU A 210 -39.50 13.32 11.26
N GLY A 211 -39.05 14.44 11.81
CA GLY A 211 -39.85 15.63 12.07
C GLY A 211 -40.21 16.42 10.80
N ALA A 212 -41.02 17.47 10.97
CA ALA A 212 -41.49 18.30 9.85
C ALA A 212 -40.39 19.12 9.15
N ASP A 213 -39.24 19.30 9.79
CA ASP A 213 -38.08 20.03 9.26
C ASP A 213 -36.96 19.07 8.78
N ASP A 214 -37.31 17.82 8.46
CA ASP A 214 -36.36 16.71 8.18
C ASP A 214 -35.35 16.46 9.32
N ALA A 215 -35.62 16.99 10.50
CA ALA A 215 -34.82 16.78 11.69
C ALA A 215 -35.25 15.48 12.39
N TRP A 216 -34.26 14.72 12.84
CA TRP A 216 -34.46 13.50 13.62
C TRP A 216 -35.06 13.83 14.97
N THR A 217 -36.17 13.18 15.29
CA THR A 217 -36.88 13.37 16.55
C THR A 217 -37.44 12.03 17.03
N TRP A 218 -38.13 12.04 18.15
CA TRP A 218 -38.67 10.84 18.77
C TRP A 218 -40.14 11.07 19.15
N ARG A 219 -40.91 10.00 19.28
CA ARG A 219 -42.29 10.03 19.81
C ARG A 219 -42.54 8.84 20.71
N GLU A 220 -43.58 8.91 21.56
CA GLU A 220 -44.05 7.74 22.30
C GLU A 220 -44.51 6.65 21.31
N ALA A 221 -43.94 5.45 21.45
CA ALA A 221 -44.37 4.29 20.66
C ALA A 221 -45.70 3.80 21.22
N SER A 222 -46.72 3.73 20.35
CA SER A 222 -48.09 3.29 20.68
C SER A 222 -48.23 1.78 20.79
#